data_AF-A0A6V7H792-F1
#
_entry.id   AF-A0A6V7H792-F1
#
_cell.length_a   1.000
_cell.length_b   1.000
_cell.length_c   1.000
_cell.angle_alpha   90.00
_cell.angle_beta   90.00
_cell.angle_gamma   90.00
#
_symmetry.space_group_name_H-M   'P 1'
#
loop_
_entity.id
_entity.type
_entity.pdbx_description
1 polymer ?
#
loop_
_entity_poly.entity_id
_entity_poly.type
_entity_poly.pdbx_seq_one_letter_code
_entity_poly.pdbx_strand_id
1 'polypeptide(L)'
;MSLSPLLNFYLSSYTKNYFENSVTVLWYNQEFSQSRFPPGQTISEACTLICLLVAQRISQTRLLIYDIERCHEFITIVAEAMIEGNTMHAWMIKKGLVSHPYLSTEEALKLGRRNLNLLREWTFRIFYERIQNSLYQHIHNFLHKWYLTPKSKNLFMLLITCGQTVLFIFQEKTNMTTIDKLEHLCNWYTKDVLNKCYNTKANQYELAFLYPSNSSCCGCNPVCNCGNCCKKHNNNHT
;
A
#
# COMPACT_ATOMS: atom_id res chain seq x y z
N MET A 1 13.51 4.69 20.99
CA MET A 1 13.41 3.36 21.62
C MET A 1 13.64 2.32 20.53
N SER A 2 14.59 1.40 20.71
CA SER A 2 14.98 0.45 19.66
C SER A 2 13.89 -0.61 19.48
N LEU A 3 13.26 -0.59 18.31
CA LEU A 3 12.23 -1.53 17.86
C LEU A 3 12.78 -2.98 17.66
N SER A 4 14.07 -3.20 17.89
CA SER A 4 14.86 -4.33 17.35
C SER A 4 14.54 -5.73 17.92
N PRO A 5 14.30 -5.95 19.23
CA PRO A 5 14.05 -7.31 19.73
C PRO A 5 12.67 -7.85 19.35
N LEU A 6 11.64 -7.01 19.44
CA LEU A 6 10.26 -7.35 19.07
C LEU A 6 10.15 -7.62 17.57
N LEU A 7 10.77 -6.78 16.73
CA LEU A 7 10.79 -7.02 15.29
C LEU A 7 11.46 -8.35 14.93
N ASN A 8 12.58 -8.70 15.56
CA ASN A 8 13.25 -9.97 15.28
C ASN A 8 12.37 -11.20 15.60
N PHE A 9 11.53 -11.11 16.64
CA PHE A 9 10.55 -12.16 16.93
C PHE A 9 9.46 -12.25 15.86
N TYR A 10 8.90 -11.12 15.43
CA TYR A 10 7.87 -11.11 14.38
C TYR A 10 8.40 -11.51 13.00
N LEU A 11 9.65 -11.14 12.69
CA LEU A 11 10.37 -11.52 11.48
C LEU A 11 10.50 -13.04 11.32
N SER A 12 10.53 -13.79 12.43
CA SER A 12 10.74 -15.23 12.45
C SER A 12 9.47 -16.06 12.70
N SER A 13 8.33 -15.42 12.97
CA SER A 13 7.08 -16.11 13.33
C SER A 13 6.01 -15.93 12.26
N TYR A 14 6.07 -16.78 11.23
CA TYR A 14 4.99 -16.95 10.26
C TYR A 14 4.74 -18.43 9.94
N THR A 15 3.52 -18.74 9.50
CA THR A 15 3.23 -20.02 8.83
C THR A 15 3.16 -19.79 7.33
N LYS A 16 3.70 -20.73 6.56
CA LYS A 16 3.76 -20.65 5.10
C LYS A 16 2.77 -21.63 4.49
N ASN A 17 1.90 -21.12 3.63
CA ASN A 17 0.93 -21.90 2.87
C ASN A 17 1.09 -21.61 1.38
N TYR A 18 0.60 -22.53 0.55
CA TYR A 18 0.53 -22.36 -0.90
C TYR A 18 -0.91 -22.49 -1.34
N PHE A 19 -1.38 -21.56 -2.16
CA PHE A 19 -2.67 -21.66 -2.83
C PHE A 19 -2.45 -22.01 -4.30
N GLU A 20 -3.04 -23.14 -4.71
CA GLU A 20 -2.98 -23.67 -6.09
C GLU A 20 -1.54 -23.70 -6.67
N ASN A 21 -0.54 -23.93 -5.81
CA ASN A 21 0.91 -23.91 -6.12
C ASN A 21 1.43 -22.63 -6.80
N SER A 22 0.61 -21.58 -6.87
CA SER A 22 0.87 -20.37 -7.65
C SER A 22 1.00 -19.13 -6.78
N VAL A 23 0.41 -19.15 -5.58
CA VAL A 23 0.46 -18.06 -4.60
C VAL A 23 1.10 -18.57 -3.32
N THR A 24 2.23 -17.98 -2.95
CA THR A 24 2.86 -18.18 -1.65
C THR A 24 2.22 -17.23 -0.64
N VAL A 25 1.73 -17.76 0.47
CA VAL A 25 1.05 -17.00 1.52
C VAL A 25 1.82 -17.13 2.83
N LEU A 26 2.21 -16.00 3.40
CA LEU A 26 2.85 -15.92 4.72
C LEU A 26 1.86 -15.37 5.74
N TRP A 27 1.46 -16.19 6.70
CA TRP A 27 0.59 -15.80 7.81
C TRP A 27 1.44 -15.47 9.04
N TYR A 28 1.61 -14.18 9.32
CA TYR A 28 2.34 -13.71 10.49
C TYR A 28 1.53 -13.94 11.78
N ASN A 29 2.25 -13.93 12.91
CA ASN A 29 1.64 -13.99 14.24
C ASN A 29 0.54 -12.92 14.40
N GLN A 30 -0.58 -13.27 15.03
CA GLN A 30 -1.72 -12.37 15.22
C GLN A 30 -1.37 -11.10 16.02
N GLU A 31 -0.37 -11.17 16.90
CA GLU A 31 0.15 -10.02 17.63
C GLU A 31 0.83 -9.00 16.70
N PHE A 32 1.25 -9.41 15.50
CA PHE A 32 1.72 -8.55 14.43
C PHE A 32 0.57 -8.11 13.50
N SER A 33 -0.37 -7.36 14.07
CA SER A 33 -1.53 -6.84 13.35
C SER A 33 -1.84 -5.41 13.76
N GLN A 34 -2.57 -4.66 12.93
CA GLN A 34 -2.88 -3.25 13.19
C GLN A 34 -3.55 -3.00 14.55
N SER A 35 -4.31 -3.96 15.07
CA SER A 35 -5.06 -3.82 16.33
C SER A 35 -4.28 -4.27 17.57
N ARG A 36 -3.11 -4.89 17.40
CA ARG A 36 -2.30 -5.44 18.50
C ARG A 36 -0.85 -4.96 18.51
N PHE A 37 -0.38 -4.43 17.38
CA PHE A 37 0.97 -3.89 17.22
C PHE A 37 0.96 -2.35 17.14
N PRO A 38 1.85 -1.65 17.87
CA PRO A 38 2.78 -2.19 18.87
C PRO A 38 2.05 -2.70 20.12
N PRO A 39 2.68 -3.51 20.99
CA PRO A 39 2.04 -4.01 22.21
C PRO A 39 1.40 -2.89 23.04
N GLY A 40 0.16 -3.10 23.48
CA GLY A 40 -0.66 -2.09 24.16
C GLY A 40 -1.55 -1.26 23.23
N GLN A 41 -1.45 -1.48 21.91
CA GLN A 41 -2.41 -0.96 20.94
C GLN A 41 -3.80 -1.56 21.18
N THR A 42 -4.83 -0.74 21.04
CA THR A 42 -6.25 -1.16 21.08
C THR A 42 -6.83 -1.19 19.65
N ILE A 43 -8.11 -1.55 19.50
CA ILE A 43 -8.81 -1.62 18.21
C ILE A 43 -8.48 -0.40 17.34
N SER A 44 -8.00 -0.68 16.12
CA SER A 44 -7.60 0.34 15.14
C SER A 44 -8.30 0.07 13.82
N GLU A 45 -8.74 1.14 13.16
CA GLU A 45 -9.36 1.15 11.83
C GLU A 45 -8.45 1.87 10.81
N ALA A 46 -7.14 1.91 11.08
CA ALA A 46 -6.14 2.66 10.32
C ALA A 46 -5.62 1.96 9.05
N CYS A 47 -6.26 0.88 8.58
CA CYS A 47 -5.74 -0.02 7.54
C CYS A 47 -5.34 0.72 6.24
N THR A 48 -6.17 1.66 5.77
CA THR A 48 -5.90 2.46 4.57
C THR A 48 -4.64 3.30 4.73
N LEU A 49 -4.50 3.97 5.87
CA LEU A 49 -3.34 4.82 6.14
C LEU A 49 -2.05 4.00 6.28
N ILE A 50 -2.13 2.84 6.94
CA ILE A 50 -1.00 1.90 7.06
C ILE A 50 -0.55 1.43 5.67
N CYS A 51 -1.49 1.03 4.79
CA CYS A 51 -1.16 0.62 3.44
C CYS A 51 -0.45 1.74 2.64
N LEU A 52 -0.93 2.98 2.76
CA LEU A 52 -0.28 4.12 2.11
C LEU A 52 1.11 4.39 2.69
N LEU A 53 1.30 4.27 4.00
CA LEU A 53 2.60 4.45 4.65
C LEU A 53 3.61 3.36 4.25
N VAL A 54 3.16 2.11 4.04
CA VAL A 54 3.99 1.05 3.47
C VAL A 54 4.44 1.42 2.05
N ALA A 55 3.49 1.79 1.18
CA ALA A 55 3.79 2.20 -0.20
C ALA A 55 4.74 3.41 -0.27
N GLN A 56 4.53 4.40 0.58
CA GLN A 56 5.38 5.57 0.73
C GLN A 56 6.81 5.15 1.10
N ARG A 57 6.97 4.30 2.13
CA ARG A 57 8.30 3.87 2.60
C ARG A 57 9.05 3.05 1.56
N ILE A 58 8.38 2.12 0.90
CA ILE A 58 8.97 1.37 -0.23
C ILE A 58 9.48 2.34 -1.31
N SER A 59 8.71 3.41 -1.57
CA SER A 59 9.10 4.45 -2.54
C SER A 59 10.28 5.28 -2.05
N GLN A 60 10.32 5.63 -0.77
CA GLN A 60 11.40 6.39 -0.13
C GLN A 60 12.72 5.62 -0.12
N THR A 61 12.69 4.35 0.31
CA THR A 61 13.89 3.50 0.38
C THR A 61 14.27 2.90 -0.97
N ARG A 62 13.37 2.98 -1.96
CA ARG A 62 13.51 2.33 -3.28
C ARG A 62 13.68 0.81 -3.16
N LEU A 63 13.08 0.21 -2.13
CA LEU A 63 13.17 -1.22 -1.87
C LEU A 63 12.64 -2.02 -3.05
N LEU A 64 13.42 -3.02 -3.49
CA LEU A 64 13.01 -4.04 -4.45
C LEU A 64 12.87 -5.38 -3.72
N ILE A 65 11.68 -5.96 -3.78
CA ILE A 65 11.33 -7.20 -3.08
C ILE A 65 11.54 -8.35 -4.07
N TYR A 66 12.64 -9.08 -3.94
CA TYR A 66 12.92 -10.27 -4.75
C TYR A 66 12.49 -11.56 -4.07
N ASP A 67 12.72 -11.64 -2.76
CA ASP A 67 12.35 -12.75 -1.90
C ASP A 67 11.77 -12.20 -0.60
N ILE A 68 10.45 -12.34 -0.45
CA ILE A 68 9.72 -11.82 0.70
C ILE A 68 10.14 -12.50 2.02
N GLU A 69 10.56 -13.77 1.98
CA GLU A 69 10.95 -14.53 3.19
C GLU A 69 12.29 -14.05 3.75
N ARG A 70 13.14 -13.45 2.91
CA ARG A 70 14.46 -12.92 3.30
C ARG A 70 14.50 -11.40 3.38
N CYS A 71 13.40 -10.71 3.04
CA CYS A 71 13.33 -9.26 2.99
C CYS A 71 12.98 -8.67 4.37
N HIS A 72 13.99 -8.59 5.24
CA HIS A 72 13.84 -8.02 6.59
C HIS A 72 13.38 -6.55 6.54
N GLU A 73 13.90 -5.78 5.57
CA GLU A 73 13.55 -4.38 5.38
C GLU A 73 12.05 -4.19 5.13
N PHE A 74 11.41 -5.08 4.36
CA PHE A 74 9.97 -5.00 4.10
C PHE A 74 9.15 -5.12 5.38
N ILE A 75 9.49 -6.06 6.26
CA ILE A 75 8.76 -6.24 7.52
C ILE A 75 9.02 -5.10 8.50
N THR A 76 10.24 -4.55 8.51
CA THR A 76 10.50 -3.30 9.24
C THR A 76 9.61 -2.16 8.73
N ILE A 77 9.49 -1.99 7.41
CA ILE A 77 8.60 -1.00 6.80
C ILE A 77 7.14 -1.21 7.24
N VAL A 78 6.66 -2.46 7.24
CA VAL A 78 5.29 -2.79 7.68
C VAL A 78 5.08 -2.45 9.15
N ALA A 79 6.01 -2.82 10.03
CA ALA A 79 5.93 -2.53 11.46
C ALA A 79 5.91 -1.02 11.74
N GLU A 80 6.81 -0.26 11.12
CA GLU A 80 6.85 1.19 11.27
C GLU A 80 5.58 1.87 10.73
N ALA A 81 5.06 1.40 9.60
CA ALA A 81 3.83 1.89 9.03
C ALA A 81 2.62 1.60 9.94
N MET A 82 2.57 0.46 10.62
CA MET A 82 1.54 0.16 11.63
C MET A 82 1.60 1.16 12.80
N ILE A 83 2.78 1.37 13.38
CA ILE A 83 2.96 2.28 14.52
C ILE A 83 2.55 3.72 14.14
N GLU A 84 3.07 4.21 13.02
CA GLU A 84 2.77 5.56 12.55
C GLU A 84 1.30 5.70 12.14
N GLY A 85 0.77 4.75 11.37
CA GLY A 85 -0.61 4.76 10.88
C GLY A 85 -1.63 4.75 12.02
N ASN A 86 -1.43 3.90 13.03
CA ASN A 86 -2.27 3.87 14.22
C ASN A 86 -2.23 5.20 14.99
N THR A 87 -1.04 5.77 15.18
CA THR A 87 -0.87 7.05 15.88
C THR A 87 -1.56 8.19 15.15
N MET A 88 -1.36 8.28 13.83
CA MET A 88 -1.97 9.29 12.97
C MET A 88 -3.49 9.16 12.95
N HIS A 89 -4.02 7.94 12.79
CA HIS A 89 -5.46 7.69 12.76
C HIS A 89 -6.12 8.07 14.09
N ALA A 90 -5.57 7.62 15.23
CA ALA A 90 -6.08 7.99 16.55
C ALA A 90 -6.11 9.50 16.77
N TRP A 91 -5.10 10.22 16.26
CA TRP A 91 -5.07 11.68 16.29
C TRP A 91 -6.18 12.29 15.42
N MET A 92 -6.44 11.78 14.21
CA MET A 92 -7.50 12.26 13.32
C MET A 92 -8.89 12.09 13.94
N ILE A 93 -9.17 10.93 14.54
CA ILE A 93 -10.42 10.64 15.24
C ILE A 93 -10.60 11.59 16.44
N LYS A 94 -9.58 11.70 17.29
CA LYS A 94 -9.62 12.59 18.46
C LYS A 94 -9.84 14.05 18.09
N LYS A 95 -9.41 14.47 16.90
CA LYS A 95 -9.58 15.83 16.38
C LYS A 95 -10.87 16.04 15.58
N GLY A 96 -11.68 14.99 15.39
CA GLY A 96 -12.91 15.08 14.60
C GLY A 96 -12.67 15.49 13.15
N LEU A 97 -11.51 15.12 12.58
CA LEU A 97 -11.14 15.51 11.21
C LEU A 97 -11.84 14.66 10.15
N VAL A 98 -12.48 13.58 10.56
CA VAL A 98 -13.16 12.61 9.71
C VAL A 98 -14.52 12.29 10.30
N SER A 99 -15.52 12.14 9.43
CA SER A 99 -16.89 11.81 9.83
C SER A 99 -17.08 10.32 10.14
N HIS A 100 -16.20 9.48 9.62
CA HIS A 100 -16.25 8.04 9.75
C HIS A 100 -14.83 7.50 9.93
N PRO A 101 -14.62 6.45 10.73
CA PRO A 101 -13.26 6.03 11.05
C PRO A 101 -12.57 5.26 9.93
N TYR A 102 -13.33 4.66 9.01
CA TYR A 102 -12.78 4.03 7.82
C TYR A 102 -12.52 5.08 6.74
N LEU A 103 -11.26 5.28 6.41
CA LEU A 103 -10.82 6.28 5.43
C LEU A 103 -10.84 5.70 4.01
N SER A 104 -11.40 6.47 3.08
CA SER A 104 -11.13 6.30 1.66
C SER A 104 -9.67 6.61 1.32
N THR A 105 -9.22 6.19 0.14
CA THR A 105 -7.86 6.53 -0.34
C THR A 105 -7.64 8.04 -0.40
N GLU A 106 -8.63 8.79 -0.90
CA GLU A 106 -8.55 10.26 -1.03
C GLU A 106 -8.40 10.94 0.34
N GLU A 107 -9.25 10.59 1.31
CA GLU A 107 -9.20 11.16 2.66
C GLU A 107 -7.86 10.89 3.33
N ALA A 108 -7.37 9.65 3.23
CA ALA A 108 -6.11 9.25 3.83
C ALA A 108 -4.91 10.00 3.20
N LEU A 109 -4.88 10.19 1.89
CA LEU A 109 -3.85 11.00 1.21
C LEU A 109 -3.92 12.47 1.65
N LYS A 110 -5.13 13.05 1.67
CA LYS A 110 -5.36 14.45 2.02
C LYS A 110 -4.93 14.76 3.46
N LEU A 111 -5.19 13.84 4.39
CA LEU A 111 -4.84 14.00 5.80
C LEU A 111 -3.40 13.59 6.11
N GLY A 112 -2.85 12.60 5.39
CA GLY A 112 -1.46 12.15 5.54
C GLY A 112 -0.42 13.17 5.07
N ARG A 113 -0.77 14.06 4.14
CA ARG A 113 0.03 15.24 3.72
C ARG A 113 1.52 14.93 3.52
N ARG A 114 2.39 15.51 4.38
CA ARG A 114 3.85 15.42 4.26
C ARG A 114 4.34 13.98 4.36
N ASN A 115 3.62 13.13 5.09
CA ASN A 115 3.99 11.75 5.35
C ASN A 115 3.68 10.86 4.13
N LEU A 116 2.83 11.31 3.20
CA LEU A 116 2.46 10.59 1.97
C LEU A 116 2.82 11.38 0.70
N ASN A 117 3.79 12.29 0.81
CA ASN A 117 4.08 13.28 -0.22
C ASN A 117 4.66 12.71 -1.52
N LEU A 118 5.18 11.47 -1.51
CA LEU A 118 5.73 10.83 -2.70
C LEU A 118 4.68 10.09 -3.50
N LEU A 119 3.52 9.78 -2.94
CA LEU A 119 2.49 9.04 -3.67
C LEU A 119 1.64 9.98 -4.52
N ARG A 120 1.32 9.56 -5.73
CA ARG A 120 0.38 10.23 -6.63
C ARG A 120 -0.65 9.24 -7.09
N GLU A 121 -1.92 9.62 -7.02
CA GLU A 121 -2.99 8.85 -7.61
C GLU A 121 -2.87 8.87 -9.14
N TRP A 122 -2.93 7.70 -9.74
CA TRP A 122 -3.06 7.55 -11.17
C TRP A 122 -4.52 7.49 -11.59
N THR A 123 -5.29 6.60 -10.95
CA THR A 123 -6.70 6.40 -11.24
C THR A 123 -7.38 5.73 -10.06
N PHE A 124 -8.68 5.94 -9.97
CA PHE A 124 -9.54 5.42 -8.92
C PHE A 124 -10.87 4.98 -9.52
N ARG A 125 -11.48 3.92 -8.96
CA ARG A 125 -12.86 3.54 -9.31
C ARG A 125 -13.55 2.73 -8.20
N ILE A 126 -14.83 3.03 -7.99
CA ILE A 126 -15.75 2.23 -7.17
C ILE A 126 -16.57 1.34 -8.10
N PHE A 127 -16.74 0.08 -7.70
CA PHE A 127 -17.54 -0.92 -8.38
C PHE A 127 -18.69 -1.35 -7.46
N TYR A 128 -19.91 -1.34 -7.98
CA TYR A 128 -21.13 -1.72 -7.26
C TYR A 128 -21.60 -3.11 -7.71
N GLU A 129 -20.75 -4.10 -7.50
CA GLU A 129 -21.00 -5.48 -7.87
C GLU A 129 -20.26 -6.47 -6.97
N ARG A 130 -20.59 -7.75 -7.10
CA ARG A 130 -19.92 -8.82 -6.34
C ARG A 130 -18.46 -8.93 -6.75
N ILE A 131 -17.56 -8.75 -5.78
CA ILE A 131 -16.11 -8.78 -6.02
C ILE A 131 -15.63 -10.10 -6.64
N GLN A 132 -16.28 -11.21 -6.29
CA GLN A 132 -15.97 -12.55 -6.82
C GLN A 132 -16.15 -12.65 -8.34
N ASN A 133 -16.96 -11.79 -8.94
CA ASN A 133 -17.30 -11.88 -10.36
C ASN A 133 -16.34 -11.10 -11.26
N SER A 134 -15.70 -10.04 -10.74
CA SER A 134 -15.05 -9.04 -11.59
C SER A 134 -13.71 -8.51 -11.11
N LEU A 135 -13.25 -8.87 -9.89
CA LEU A 135 -12.01 -8.34 -9.34
C LEU A 135 -10.81 -8.53 -10.27
N TYR A 136 -10.60 -9.76 -10.74
CA TYR A 136 -9.51 -10.08 -11.67
C TYR A 136 -9.61 -9.24 -12.95
N GLN A 137 -10.78 -9.23 -13.59
CA GLN A 137 -10.99 -8.51 -14.85
C GLN A 137 -10.72 -7.01 -14.69
N HIS A 138 -11.14 -6.40 -13.59
CA HIS A 138 -10.90 -4.99 -13.34
C HIS A 138 -9.43 -4.67 -13.09
N ILE A 139 -8.76 -5.44 -12.22
CA ILE A 139 -7.33 -5.24 -11.98
C ILE A 139 -6.55 -5.46 -13.27
N HIS A 140 -6.84 -6.53 -14.02
CA HIS A 140 -6.22 -6.83 -15.30
C HIS A 140 -6.37 -5.67 -16.30
N ASN A 141 -7.58 -5.12 -16.44
CA ASN A 141 -7.83 -3.99 -17.34
C ASN A 141 -7.04 -2.73 -16.96
N PHE A 142 -6.89 -2.45 -15.66
CA PHE A 142 -6.05 -1.35 -15.20
C PHE A 142 -4.57 -1.64 -15.44
N LEU A 143 -4.08 -2.82 -15.09
CA LEU A 143 -2.68 -3.19 -15.31
C LEU A 143 -2.31 -3.17 -16.79
N HIS A 144 -3.19 -3.67 -17.67
CA HIS A 144 -2.99 -3.60 -19.12
C HIS A 144 -2.80 -2.15 -19.58
N LYS A 145 -3.67 -1.22 -19.13
CA LYS A 145 -3.52 0.22 -19.43
C LYS A 145 -2.23 0.81 -18.84
N TRP A 146 -1.85 0.40 -17.63
CA TRP A 146 -0.64 0.86 -16.97
C TRP A 146 0.61 0.47 -17.77
N TYR A 147 0.72 -0.80 -18.16
CA TYR A 147 1.91 -1.31 -18.85
C TYR A 147 2.06 -0.81 -20.29
N LEU A 148 0.99 -0.27 -20.91
CA LEU A 148 1.09 0.43 -22.20
C LEU A 148 1.83 1.77 -22.07
N THR A 149 1.63 2.51 -20.98
CA THR A 149 2.23 3.83 -20.74
C THR A 149 2.56 4.04 -19.25
N PRO A 150 3.57 3.34 -18.70
CA PRO A 150 3.85 3.36 -17.27
C PRO A 150 4.41 4.72 -16.84
N LYS A 151 3.88 5.28 -15.75
CA LYS A 151 4.41 6.54 -15.17
C LYS A 151 5.58 6.31 -14.21
N SER A 152 5.81 5.06 -13.81
CA SER A 152 6.80 4.63 -12.82
C SER A 152 7.07 3.13 -12.97
N LYS A 153 8.23 2.68 -12.48
CA LYS A 153 8.60 1.26 -12.38
C LYS A 153 7.83 0.51 -11.29
N ASN A 154 7.34 1.24 -10.30
CA ASN A 154 6.51 0.73 -9.22
C ASN A 154 5.10 1.28 -9.35
N LEU A 155 4.11 0.41 -9.14
CA LEU A 155 2.70 0.73 -9.03
C LEU A 155 2.18 0.09 -7.74
N PHE A 156 1.39 0.85 -7.00
CA PHE A 156 0.68 0.39 -5.82
C PHE A 156 -0.81 0.42 -6.11
N MET A 157 -1.55 -0.57 -5.62
CA MET A 157 -3.00 -0.58 -5.73
C MET A 157 -3.59 -0.88 -4.36
N LEU A 158 -4.50 -0.04 -3.91
CA LEU A 158 -5.35 -0.31 -2.76
C LEU A 158 -6.64 -0.94 -3.25
N LEU A 159 -7.02 -2.05 -2.64
CA LEU A 159 -8.34 -2.63 -2.75
C LEU A 159 -9.05 -2.40 -1.42
N ILE A 160 -10.14 -1.63 -1.42
CA ILE A 160 -10.94 -1.36 -0.22
C ILE A 160 -12.30 -2.03 -0.35
N THR A 161 -12.67 -2.85 0.62
CA THR A 161 -13.97 -3.51 0.68
C THR A 161 -14.34 -3.84 2.12
N CYS A 162 -15.60 -3.64 2.50
CA CYS A 162 -16.12 -4.02 3.82
C CYS A 162 -15.25 -3.53 5.00
N GLY A 163 -14.71 -2.30 4.91
CA GLY A 163 -13.85 -1.69 5.94
C GLY A 163 -12.41 -2.24 5.98
N GLN A 164 -12.03 -3.09 5.04
CA GLN A 164 -10.69 -3.66 4.93
C GLN A 164 -9.97 -3.08 3.73
N THR A 165 -8.66 -2.85 3.88
CA THR A 165 -7.79 -2.37 2.80
C THR A 165 -6.67 -3.37 2.58
N VAL A 166 -6.48 -3.76 1.32
CA VAL A 166 -5.38 -4.62 0.86
C VAL A 166 -4.47 -3.81 -0.05
N LEU A 167 -3.16 -3.86 0.22
CA LEU A 167 -2.13 -3.27 -0.62
C LEU A 167 -1.56 -4.31 -1.58
N PHE A 168 -1.66 -4.03 -2.88
CA PHE A 168 -0.93 -4.74 -3.92
C PHE A 168 0.28 -3.91 -4.33
N ILE A 169 1.43 -4.56 -4.46
CA ILE A 169 2.71 -3.95 -4.81
C ILE A 169 3.18 -4.58 -6.13
N PHE A 170 3.23 -3.79 -7.19
CA PHE A 170 3.73 -4.21 -8.49
C PHE A 170 5.08 -3.55 -8.73
N GLN A 171 6.14 -4.35 -8.89
CA GLN A 171 7.49 -3.88 -9.19
C GLN A 171 7.97 -4.49 -10.50
N GLU A 172 8.12 -3.66 -11.53
CA GLU A 172 8.54 -4.09 -12.88
C GLU A 172 9.84 -4.90 -12.85
N LYS A 173 10.79 -4.54 -11.98
CA LYS A 173 12.11 -5.19 -11.92
C LYS A 173 12.12 -6.58 -11.30
N THR A 174 11.14 -6.92 -10.47
CA THR A 174 11.19 -8.17 -9.69
C THR A 174 10.46 -9.31 -10.37
N ASN A 175 9.58 -9.02 -11.35
CA ASN A 175 8.77 -10.01 -12.08
C ASN A 175 8.06 -11.02 -11.15
N MET A 176 7.76 -10.64 -9.90
CA MET A 176 7.19 -11.56 -8.90
C MET A 176 5.81 -12.12 -9.29
N THR A 177 5.07 -11.41 -10.15
CA THR A 177 3.70 -11.78 -10.53
C THR A 177 3.54 -11.68 -12.05
N THR A 178 3.27 -12.82 -12.69
CA THR A 178 2.75 -12.88 -14.07
C THR A 178 1.24 -12.66 -14.05
N ILE A 179 0.64 -12.38 -15.21
CA ILE A 179 -0.82 -12.22 -15.33
C ILE A 179 -1.57 -13.47 -14.82
N ASP A 180 -1.07 -14.68 -15.12
CA ASP A 180 -1.69 -15.92 -14.65
C ASP A 180 -1.70 -16.00 -13.12
N LYS A 181 -0.63 -15.56 -12.46
CA LYS A 181 -0.56 -15.52 -10.99
C LYS A 181 -1.52 -14.48 -10.39
N LEU A 182 -1.89 -13.44 -11.13
CA LEU A 182 -2.85 -12.45 -10.67
C LEU A 182 -4.25 -13.04 -10.53
N GLU A 183 -4.67 -13.89 -11.47
CA GLU A 183 -5.98 -14.56 -11.38
C GLU A 183 -6.03 -15.47 -10.14
N HIS A 184 -5.00 -16.29 -9.93
CA HIS A 184 -4.88 -17.13 -8.73
C HIS A 184 -4.87 -16.30 -7.43
N LEU A 185 -4.20 -15.13 -7.43
CA LEU A 185 -4.19 -14.23 -6.28
C LEU A 185 -5.58 -13.64 -5.98
N CYS A 186 -6.32 -13.22 -7.03
CA CYS A 186 -7.69 -12.72 -6.88
C CYS A 186 -8.63 -13.82 -6.39
N ASN A 187 -8.48 -15.04 -6.90
CA ASN A 187 -9.25 -16.21 -6.47
C ASN A 187 -8.96 -16.56 -5.01
N TRP A 188 -7.69 -16.59 -4.61
CA TRP A 188 -7.30 -16.80 -3.21
C TRP A 188 -7.91 -15.74 -2.28
N TYR A 189 -7.78 -14.46 -2.63
CA TYR A 189 -8.30 -13.38 -1.80
C TYR A 189 -9.83 -13.49 -1.64
N THR A 190 -10.54 -13.71 -2.74
CA THR A 190 -12.01 -13.75 -2.71
C THR A 190 -12.55 -15.02 -2.05
N LYS A 191 -11.95 -16.19 -2.30
CA LYS A 191 -12.41 -17.48 -1.76
C LYS A 191 -11.95 -17.72 -0.34
N ASP A 192 -10.69 -17.46 -0.02
CA ASP A 192 -10.12 -17.80 1.29
C ASP A 192 -10.20 -16.61 2.25
N VAL A 193 -9.70 -15.44 1.86
CA VAL A 193 -9.68 -14.29 2.77
C VAL A 193 -11.10 -13.77 3.02
N LEU A 194 -11.83 -13.36 1.99
CA LEU A 194 -13.16 -12.76 2.17
C LEU A 194 -14.21 -13.76 2.63
N ASN A 195 -14.34 -14.90 1.94
CA ASN A 195 -15.41 -15.85 2.25
C ASN A 195 -15.09 -16.75 3.45
N LYS A 196 -13.88 -17.32 3.56
CA LYS A 196 -13.58 -18.23 4.69
C LYS A 196 -13.16 -17.49 5.96
N CYS A 197 -12.25 -16.52 5.87
CA CYS A 197 -11.76 -15.84 7.07
C CYS A 197 -12.76 -14.80 7.60
N TYR A 198 -13.41 -14.04 6.72
CA TYR A 198 -14.31 -12.95 7.13
C TYR A 198 -15.80 -13.24 6.92
N ASN A 199 -16.18 -14.38 6.34
CA ASN A 199 -17.57 -14.73 6.02
C ASN A 199 -18.35 -13.58 5.34
N THR A 200 -17.66 -12.86 4.44
CA THR A 200 -18.13 -11.58 3.90
C THR A 200 -18.50 -11.71 2.42
N LYS A 201 -19.68 -11.23 2.05
CA LYS A 201 -20.13 -11.10 0.66
C LYS A 201 -20.06 -9.64 0.22
N ALA A 202 -18.90 -9.23 -0.26
CA ALA A 202 -18.69 -7.87 -0.76
C ALA A 202 -19.41 -7.64 -2.10
N ASN A 203 -20.41 -6.77 -2.10
CA ASN A 203 -21.16 -6.29 -3.26
C ASN A 203 -20.72 -4.88 -3.72
N GLN A 204 -19.70 -4.34 -3.10
CA GLN A 204 -19.07 -3.08 -3.46
C GLN A 204 -17.60 -3.12 -3.08
N TYR A 205 -16.74 -2.59 -3.94
CA TYR A 205 -15.32 -2.42 -3.66
C TYR A 205 -14.73 -1.23 -4.41
N GLU A 206 -13.63 -0.73 -3.90
CA GLU A 206 -12.86 0.39 -4.44
C GLU A 206 -11.48 -0.12 -4.88
N LEU A 207 -11.04 0.32 -6.06
CA LEU A 207 -9.66 0.18 -6.52
C LEU A 207 -9.04 1.57 -6.70
N ALA A 208 -7.94 1.83 -5.99
CA ALA A 208 -7.16 3.06 -6.12
C ALA A 208 -5.72 2.74 -6.49
N PHE A 209 -5.23 3.29 -7.60
CA PHE A 209 -3.89 3.04 -8.10
C PHE A 209 -3.01 4.25 -7.87
N LEU A 210 -1.84 4.01 -7.30
CA LEU A 210 -0.88 5.03 -6.88
C LEU A 210 0.49 4.71 -7.45
N TYR A 211 1.27 5.74 -7.72
CA TYR A 211 2.66 5.58 -8.13
C TYR A 211 3.54 6.61 -7.41
N PRO A 212 4.83 6.30 -7.19
CA PRO A 212 5.75 7.28 -6.66
C PRO A 212 5.95 8.41 -7.67
N SER A 213 5.69 9.65 -7.27
CA SER A 213 6.23 10.81 -7.96
C SER A 213 7.73 10.76 -7.84
N ASN A 214 8.43 10.80 -8.98
CA ASN A 214 9.87 11.04 -9.00
C ASN A 214 10.16 12.31 -8.20
N SER A 215 10.84 12.19 -7.07
CA SER A 215 11.35 13.34 -6.31
C SER A 215 12.47 14.08 -7.05
N SER A 216 12.80 13.67 -8.28
CA SER A 216 13.87 14.21 -9.10
C SER A 216 13.48 15.39 -10.01
N CYS A 217 12.47 16.22 -9.69
CA CYS A 217 12.46 17.60 -10.21
C CYS A 217 12.67 18.63 -9.09
N CYS A 218 13.93 18.74 -8.70
CA CYS A 218 14.57 20.05 -8.51
C CYS A 218 16.08 19.88 -8.76
N GLY A 219 16.52 20.15 -10.00
CA GLY A 219 17.94 20.08 -10.37
C GLY A 219 18.24 19.97 -11.88
N CYS A 220 17.63 20.84 -12.69
CA CYS A 220 18.08 21.31 -14.01
C CYS A 220 18.48 20.25 -15.07
N ASN A 221 17.48 19.70 -15.77
CA ASN A 221 17.62 19.29 -17.18
C ASN A 221 16.79 20.26 -18.04
N PRO A 222 17.13 20.56 -19.31
CA PRO A 222 16.56 21.68 -20.08
C PRO A 222 15.04 21.64 -20.35
N VAL A 223 14.35 20.57 -19.94
CA VAL A 223 12.97 20.27 -20.32
C VAL A 223 11.98 20.30 -19.14
N CYS A 224 12.40 20.65 -17.90
CA CYS A 224 11.45 20.73 -16.77
C CYS A 224 10.73 22.10 -16.77
N ASN A 225 9.41 22.09 -17.04
CA ASN A 225 8.48 23.25 -17.00
C ASN A 225 8.11 23.69 -15.56
N CYS A 226 9.05 23.68 -14.63
CA CYS A 226 8.84 24.13 -13.25
C CYS A 226 9.12 25.64 -13.14
N GLY A 227 8.17 26.44 -13.65
CA GLY A 227 8.29 27.88 -13.88
C GLY A 227 8.66 28.79 -12.69
N ASN A 228 8.72 28.28 -11.46
CA ASN A 228 9.01 29.09 -10.26
C ASN A 228 10.21 28.63 -9.41
N CYS A 229 10.78 27.45 -9.63
CA CYS A 229 11.89 26.96 -8.78
C CYS A 229 13.28 27.47 -9.20
N CYS A 230 13.50 27.76 -10.49
CA CYS A 230 14.84 28.11 -11.01
C CYS A 230 15.22 29.60 -10.87
N LYS A 231 14.27 30.51 -10.55
CA LYS A 231 14.55 31.96 -10.51
C LYS A 231 15.35 32.43 -9.30
N LYS A 232 15.54 31.61 -8.26
CA LYS A 232 16.22 32.03 -7.02
C LYS A 232 17.73 31.79 -6.99
N HIS A 233 18.32 31.11 -7.98
CA HIS A 233 19.75 30.76 -7.94
C HIS A 233 20.69 31.74 -8.66
N ASN A 234 20.19 32.74 -9.38
CA ASN A 234 21.03 33.62 -10.23
C ASN A 234 21.38 35.00 -9.66
N ASN A 235 21.09 35.31 -8.39
CA ASN A 235 21.27 36.68 -7.86
C ASN A 235 22.45 36.87 -6.88
N ASN A 236 23.39 35.93 -6.76
CA ASN A 236 24.52 36.08 -5.83
C ASN A 236 25.90 36.11 -6.51
N HIS A 237 26.06 36.89 -7.58
CA HIS A 237 27.38 37.34 -8.03
C HIS A 237 27.33 38.78 -8.52
N THR A 238 27.58 39.71 -7.60
CA THR A 238 28.24 41.00 -7.81
C THR A 238 28.96 41.37 -6.53
#